data_AF-A0A9E4M4N8-F1
#
_entry.id   AF-A0A9E4M4N8-F1
#
_cell.length_a   1.000
_cell.length_b   1.000
_cell.length_c   1.000
_cell.angle_alpha   90.00
_cell.angle_beta   90.00
_cell.angle_gamma   90.00
#
_symmetry.space_group_name_H-M   'P 1'
#
loop_
_entity.id
_entity.type
_entity.pdbx_description
1 polymer ?
#
loop_
_entity_poly.entity_id
_entity_poly.type
_entity_poly.pdbx_seq_one_letter_code
_entity_poly.pdbx_strand_id
1 'polypeptide(L)'
;LIRTRATLDGDEYVVSGHKWFTTNGSVADFLIVMVVTNPDVHPYQGCSMIVVPADAPGVRIVRDIPNMGEPHIEGPPRPGGHAEIVYDSVRVPATNIIGEPGEGFVLAQKRLGPGRIHHAMRWLGQAGRAFDMMCERALSRTSHGSLLADKQMIQDMIAETKMEIEATKLLCMHAAWHMDRHGASASRTQIAMIKVYGTRMLYNAIDRAIQVHGSLGFSADLPLESMYRQARASRLVDGADEVHKVTISRHVLRNYEAVEGWPTEHVPTRRAAALDRFGEVLETVTANS
;
A
#
# COMPACT_ATOMS: atom_id res chain seq x y z
N LEU A 1 -11.41 15.55 3.28
CA LEU A 1 -12.60 14.88 2.74
C LEU A 1 -12.86 15.36 1.32
N ILE A 2 -13.48 14.53 0.47
CA ILE A 2 -13.77 14.84 -0.93
C ILE A 2 -14.79 15.99 -1.02
N ARG A 3 -14.57 16.92 -1.96
CA ARG A 3 -15.43 18.11 -2.15
C ARG A 3 -16.02 18.27 -3.56
N THR A 4 -15.54 17.51 -4.54
CA THR A 4 -16.11 17.50 -5.90
C THR A 4 -17.56 17.06 -5.81
N ARG A 5 -18.48 17.87 -6.35
CA ARG A 5 -19.93 17.63 -6.30
C ARG A 5 -20.45 17.22 -7.66
N ALA A 6 -21.52 16.42 -7.64
CA ALA A 6 -22.34 16.15 -8.81
C ALA A 6 -23.81 16.33 -8.40
N THR A 7 -24.52 17.23 -9.07
CA THR A 7 -25.95 17.47 -8.85
C THR A 7 -26.72 16.94 -10.05
N LEU A 8 -27.80 16.19 -9.81
CA LEU A 8 -28.70 15.75 -10.87
C LEU A 8 -29.57 16.94 -11.31
N ASP A 9 -29.56 17.25 -12.61
CA ASP A 9 -30.35 18.29 -13.25
C ASP A 9 -31.01 17.70 -14.50
N GLY A 10 -32.31 17.39 -14.40
CA GLY A 10 -33.03 16.62 -15.41
C GLY A 10 -32.49 15.19 -15.52
N ASP A 11 -32.00 14.83 -16.70
CA ASP A 11 -31.42 13.53 -17.04
C ASP A 11 -29.87 13.55 -17.06
N GLU A 12 -29.24 14.61 -16.57
CA GLU A 12 -27.79 14.78 -16.53
C GLU A 12 -27.26 15.06 -15.12
N TYR A 13 -26.03 14.64 -14.84
CA TYR A 13 -25.25 15.13 -13.70
C TYR A 13 -24.40 16.33 -14.12
N VAL A 14 -24.44 17.39 -13.32
CA VAL A 14 -23.55 18.55 -13.40
C VAL A 14 -22.43 18.39 -12.38
N VAL A 15 -21.19 18.16 -12.86
CA VAL A 15 -20.02 17.87 -12.03
C VAL A 15 -19.14 19.11 -11.89
N SER A 16 -18.88 19.53 -10.65
CA SER A 16 -18.01 20.67 -10.35
C SER A 16 -17.01 20.34 -9.24
N GLY A 17 -15.75 20.70 -9.46
CA GLY A 17 -14.73 20.68 -8.43
C GLY A 17 -13.32 20.50 -8.97
N HIS A 18 -12.40 20.13 -8.08
CA HIS A 18 -10.98 20.09 -8.37
C HIS A 18 -10.40 18.76 -7.86
N LYS A 19 -9.67 18.05 -8.72
CA LYS A 19 -8.95 16.81 -8.40
C LYS A 19 -7.46 16.99 -8.67
N TRP A 20 -6.66 16.33 -7.84
CA TRP A 20 -5.21 16.40 -7.85
C TRP A 20 -4.65 14.98 -7.78
N PHE A 21 -3.53 14.71 -8.48
CA PHE A 21 -2.90 13.39 -8.62
C PHE A 21 -3.73 12.34 -9.37
N THR A 22 -4.34 12.73 -10.49
CA THR A 22 -5.02 11.78 -11.40
C THR A 22 -4.00 11.13 -12.34
N THR A 23 -3.48 9.95 -11.99
CA THR A 23 -2.56 9.21 -12.86
C THR A 23 -3.17 8.93 -14.23
N ASN A 24 -2.40 9.18 -15.30
CA ASN A 24 -2.80 9.15 -16.71
C ASN A 24 -3.89 10.16 -17.11
N GLY A 25 -4.29 11.08 -16.22
CA GLY A 25 -5.42 11.97 -16.49
C GLY A 25 -5.23 12.90 -17.68
N SER A 26 -3.99 13.21 -18.07
CA SER A 26 -3.67 14.06 -19.22
C SER A 26 -3.77 13.35 -20.57
N VAL A 27 -3.83 12.02 -20.59
CA VAL A 27 -3.82 11.19 -21.80
C VAL A 27 -4.95 10.16 -21.85
N ALA A 28 -5.83 10.17 -20.86
CA ALA A 28 -6.95 9.22 -20.77
C ALA A 28 -8.08 9.64 -21.71
N ASP A 29 -8.79 8.66 -22.28
CA ASP A 29 -10.03 8.92 -23.05
C ASP A 29 -11.23 9.22 -22.13
N PHE A 30 -11.22 8.68 -20.90
CA PHE A 30 -12.25 8.91 -19.90
C PHE A 30 -11.70 8.84 -18.47
N LEU A 31 -12.44 9.45 -17.55
CA LEU A 31 -12.09 9.60 -16.15
C LEU A 31 -13.17 8.94 -15.28
N ILE A 32 -12.76 8.16 -14.27
CA ILE A 32 -13.67 7.68 -13.23
C ILE A 32 -13.55 8.62 -12.04
N VAL A 33 -14.58 9.44 -11.83
CA VAL A 33 -14.56 10.55 -10.88
C VAL A 33 -15.39 10.19 -9.66
N MET A 34 -14.76 10.21 -8.49
CA MET A 34 -15.50 10.11 -7.23
C MET A 34 -16.07 11.48 -6.86
N VAL A 35 -17.38 11.56 -6.71
CA VAL A 35 -18.14 12.80 -6.50
C VAL A 35 -19.08 12.68 -5.30
N VAL A 36 -19.39 13.79 -4.65
CA VAL A 36 -20.44 13.89 -3.62
C VAL A 36 -21.76 14.17 -4.33
N THR A 37 -22.69 13.21 -4.25
CA THR A 37 -24.05 13.30 -4.82
C THR A 37 -25.10 13.61 -3.77
N ASN A 38 -24.86 13.21 -2.51
CA ASN A 38 -25.69 13.59 -1.37
C ASN A 38 -24.82 14.15 -0.23
N PRO A 39 -24.81 15.46 0.01
CA PRO A 39 -24.00 16.08 1.05
C PRO A 39 -24.58 16.00 2.46
N ASP A 40 -25.85 15.61 2.60
CA ASP A 40 -26.58 15.65 3.88
C ASP A 40 -26.41 14.36 4.68
N VAL A 41 -25.75 13.36 4.09
CA VAL A 41 -25.46 12.07 4.72
C VAL A 41 -23.97 11.87 4.93
N HIS A 42 -23.61 10.84 5.70
CA HIS A 42 -22.22 10.49 5.92
C HIS A 42 -21.50 10.24 4.58
N PRO A 43 -20.25 10.71 4.36
CA PRO A 43 -19.55 10.56 3.08
C PRO A 43 -19.48 9.13 2.53
N TYR A 44 -19.43 8.11 3.41
CA TYR A 44 -19.50 6.69 3.01
C TYR A 44 -20.78 6.29 2.27
N GLN A 45 -21.86 7.06 2.42
CA GLN A 45 -23.17 6.87 1.80
C GLN A 45 -23.53 7.99 0.80
N GLY A 46 -22.82 9.13 0.85
CA GLY A 46 -23.13 10.32 0.04
C GLY A 46 -22.25 10.51 -1.20
N CYS A 47 -21.28 9.62 -1.43
CA CYS A 47 -20.39 9.68 -2.58
C CYS A 47 -20.77 8.65 -3.64
N SER A 48 -20.67 9.01 -4.93
CA SER A 48 -20.83 8.13 -6.07
C SER A 48 -19.57 8.08 -6.94
N MET A 49 -19.52 7.15 -7.89
CA MET A 49 -18.53 7.13 -8.97
C MET A 49 -19.24 7.45 -10.29
N ILE A 50 -18.67 8.34 -11.08
CA ILE A 50 -19.24 8.76 -12.37
C ILE A 50 -18.17 8.69 -13.46
N VAL A 51 -18.53 8.19 -14.64
CA VAL A 51 -17.67 8.21 -15.83
C VAL A 51 -17.80 9.58 -16.51
N VAL A 52 -16.68 10.24 -16.76
CA VAL A 52 -16.61 11.53 -17.44
C VAL A 52 -15.68 11.38 -18.65
N PRO A 53 -16.16 11.58 -19.89
CA PRO A 53 -15.27 11.66 -21.06
C PRO A 53 -14.20 12.73 -20.85
N ALA A 54 -12.95 12.45 -21.20
CA ALA A 54 -11.85 13.38 -20.92
C ALA A 54 -11.94 14.68 -21.75
N ASP A 55 -12.62 14.62 -22.90
CA ASP A 55 -12.91 15.73 -23.80
C ASP A 55 -14.25 16.42 -23.51
N ALA A 56 -14.99 16.00 -22.47
CA ALA A 56 -16.27 16.59 -22.11
C ALA A 56 -16.12 18.11 -21.82
N PRO A 57 -17.00 18.98 -22.34
CA PRO A 57 -16.95 20.41 -22.06
C PRO A 57 -16.90 20.71 -20.57
N GLY A 58 -15.94 21.55 -20.16
CA GLY A 58 -15.70 21.91 -18.75
C GLY A 58 -14.64 21.04 -18.04
N VAL A 59 -14.19 19.93 -18.64
CA VAL A 59 -13.01 19.21 -18.16
C VAL A 59 -11.77 19.98 -18.58
N ARG A 60 -10.99 20.43 -17.59
CA ARG A 60 -9.76 21.19 -17.82
C ARG A 60 -8.59 20.54 -17.10
N ILE A 61 -7.70 19.93 -17.88
CA ILE A 61 -6.37 19.51 -17.42
C ILE A 61 -5.56 20.78 -17.17
N VAL A 62 -5.25 21.07 -15.92
CA VAL A 62 -4.50 22.26 -15.52
C VAL A 62 -3.03 22.09 -15.86
N ARG A 63 -2.47 20.93 -15.52
CA ARG A 63 -1.08 20.52 -15.74
C ARG A 63 -0.88 19.07 -15.33
N ASP A 64 0.22 18.48 -15.75
CA ASP A 64 0.81 17.34 -15.06
C ASP A 64 1.66 17.80 -13.85
N ILE A 65 1.73 16.97 -12.83
CA ILE A 65 2.34 17.27 -11.53
C ILE A 65 3.70 16.58 -11.43
N PRO A 66 4.82 17.34 -11.36
CA PRO A 66 6.12 16.73 -11.14
C PRO A 66 6.15 16.15 -9.73
N ASN A 67 6.79 15.01 -9.56
CA ASN A 67 6.90 14.34 -8.27
C ASN A 67 8.29 13.73 -8.09
N MET A 68 8.56 13.16 -6.92
CA MET A 68 9.87 12.58 -6.63
C MET A 68 10.28 11.52 -7.66
N GLY A 69 9.38 10.61 -8.04
CA GLY A 69 9.64 9.55 -9.02
C GLY A 69 9.80 10.08 -10.44
N GLU A 70 9.09 11.16 -10.77
CA GLU A 70 9.04 11.76 -12.10
C GLU A 70 9.18 13.30 -12.00
N PRO A 71 10.40 13.81 -11.71
CA PRO A 71 10.61 15.23 -11.44
C PRO A 71 10.60 16.09 -12.71
N HIS A 72 10.80 15.46 -13.87
CA HIS A 72 10.78 16.13 -15.18
C HIS A 72 9.60 15.59 -15.99
N ILE A 73 8.72 16.49 -16.41
CA ILE A 73 7.51 16.19 -17.19
C ILE A 73 7.74 16.45 -18.69
N GLU A 74 8.96 16.24 -19.19
CA GLU A 74 9.30 16.52 -20.58
C GLU A 74 9.95 15.28 -21.22
N GLY A 75 9.52 14.92 -22.43
CA GLY A 75 10.11 13.86 -23.26
C GLY A 75 9.13 12.79 -23.77
N PRO A 76 9.05 12.56 -25.10
CA PRO A 76 8.30 11.44 -25.70
C PRO A 76 9.15 10.15 -25.85
N PRO A 77 8.52 8.95 -25.92
CA PRO A 77 7.14 8.62 -25.57
C PRO A 77 7.02 8.32 -24.08
N ARG A 78 6.18 9.05 -23.34
CA ARG A 78 5.89 8.76 -21.93
C ARG A 78 4.43 8.34 -21.77
N PRO A 79 4.14 7.19 -21.13
CA PRO A 79 2.83 6.96 -20.54
C PRO A 79 2.48 8.14 -19.61
N GLY A 80 1.22 8.60 -19.62
CA GLY A 80 0.81 9.87 -19.01
C GLY A 80 1.24 10.06 -17.55
N GLY A 81 1.41 11.32 -17.15
CA GLY A 81 1.82 11.70 -15.79
C GLY A 81 0.68 11.67 -14.77
N HIS A 82 0.79 12.52 -13.75
CA HIS A 82 -0.28 12.72 -12.76
C HIS A 82 -0.91 14.09 -12.98
N ALA A 83 -2.17 14.13 -13.41
CA ALA A 83 -2.84 15.37 -13.77
C ALA A 83 -3.51 16.06 -12.58
N GLU A 84 -3.46 17.39 -12.59
CA GLU A 84 -4.35 18.29 -11.86
C GLU A 84 -5.52 18.64 -12.80
N ILE A 85 -6.76 18.36 -12.39
CA ILE A 85 -7.94 18.46 -13.26
C ILE A 85 -9.04 19.25 -12.54
N VAL A 86 -9.51 20.31 -13.20
CA VAL A 86 -10.70 21.06 -12.81
C VAL A 86 -11.88 20.59 -13.64
N TYR A 87 -13.00 20.34 -12.97
CA TYR A 87 -14.30 20.07 -13.56
C TYR A 87 -15.13 21.33 -13.35
N ASP A 88 -15.42 22.06 -14.42
CA ASP A 88 -16.24 23.27 -14.39
C ASP A 88 -17.61 22.99 -15.00
N SER A 89 -18.58 22.65 -14.14
CA SER A 89 -19.97 22.40 -14.52
C SER A 89 -20.12 21.40 -15.66
N VAL A 90 -19.31 20.33 -15.62
CA VAL A 90 -19.28 19.29 -16.66
C VAL A 90 -20.59 18.53 -16.65
N ARG A 91 -21.28 18.51 -17.78
CA ARG A 91 -22.54 17.76 -17.96
C ARG A 91 -22.27 16.39 -18.54
N VAL A 92 -22.83 15.36 -17.90
CA VAL A 92 -22.82 13.98 -18.39
C VAL A 92 -24.17 13.32 -18.15
N PRO A 93 -24.60 12.36 -18.98
CA PRO A 93 -25.86 11.64 -18.76
C PRO A 93 -25.94 10.99 -17.37
N ALA A 94 -27.13 10.91 -16.79
CA ALA A 94 -27.36 10.23 -15.51
C ALA A 94 -26.92 8.75 -15.55
N THR A 95 -26.96 8.14 -16.73
CA THR A 95 -26.51 6.76 -16.99
C THR A 95 -25.00 6.56 -16.90
N ASN A 96 -24.19 7.64 -16.81
CA ASN A 96 -22.75 7.54 -16.57
C ASN A 96 -22.39 7.19 -15.12
N ILE A 97 -23.36 7.11 -14.22
CA ILE A 97 -23.13 6.65 -12.85
C ILE A 97 -22.75 5.17 -12.84
N ILE A 98 -21.73 4.82 -12.04
CA ILE A 98 -21.32 3.43 -11.84
C ILE A 98 -21.98 2.92 -10.56
N GLY A 99 -22.76 1.85 -10.66
CA GLY A 99 -23.55 1.31 -9.55
C GLY A 99 -24.67 2.28 -9.13
N GLU A 100 -25.12 2.15 -7.88
CA GLU A 100 -26.17 3.02 -7.36
C GLU A 100 -25.62 4.32 -6.76
N PRO A 101 -26.41 5.42 -6.76
CA PRO A 101 -26.05 6.62 -6.02
C PRO A 101 -25.68 6.32 -4.55
N GLY A 102 -24.54 6.83 -4.09
CA GLY A 102 -24.04 6.59 -2.74
C GLY A 102 -23.09 5.40 -2.57
N GLU A 103 -22.92 4.55 -3.60
CA GLU A 103 -22.03 3.38 -3.54
C GLU A 103 -20.54 3.68 -3.80
N GLY A 104 -20.16 4.95 -3.97
CA GLY A 104 -18.84 5.35 -4.43
C GLY A 104 -17.69 4.82 -3.56
N PHE A 105 -17.84 4.82 -2.24
CA PHE A 105 -16.84 4.25 -1.34
C PHE A 105 -16.75 2.73 -1.42
N VAL A 106 -17.88 2.04 -1.61
CA VAL A 106 -17.92 0.59 -1.78
C VAL A 106 -17.16 0.21 -3.05
N LEU A 107 -17.46 0.89 -4.16
CA LEU A 107 -16.79 0.70 -5.45
C LEU A 107 -15.29 1.03 -5.37
N ALA A 108 -14.92 2.11 -4.67
CA ALA A 108 -13.52 2.44 -4.43
C ALA A 108 -12.78 1.29 -3.72
N GLN A 109 -13.38 0.69 -2.67
CA GLN A 109 -12.74 -0.44 -1.97
C GLN A 109 -12.67 -1.70 -2.84
N LYS A 110 -13.70 -1.97 -3.67
CA LYS A 110 -13.68 -3.10 -4.63
C LYS A 110 -12.51 -2.98 -5.61
N ARG A 111 -12.18 -1.76 -6.07
CA ARG A 111 -11.02 -1.50 -6.94
C ARG A 111 -9.69 -1.50 -6.18
N LEU A 112 -9.62 -0.79 -5.06
CA LEU A 112 -8.36 -0.54 -4.33
C LEU A 112 -7.83 -1.80 -3.63
N GLY A 113 -8.70 -2.74 -3.23
CA GLY A 113 -8.27 -4.02 -2.65
C GLY A 113 -7.30 -4.78 -3.57
N PRO A 114 -7.73 -5.17 -4.79
CA PRO A 114 -6.85 -5.78 -5.79
C PRO A 114 -5.68 -4.88 -6.23
N GLY A 115 -5.89 -3.56 -6.34
CA GLY A 115 -4.82 -2.61 -6.68
C GLY A 115 -3.60 -2.71 -5.74
N ARG A 116 -3.87 -2.75 -4.43
CA ARG A 116 -2.83 -2.83 -3.39
C ARG A 116 -1.98 -4.10 -3.47
N ILE A 117 -2.60 -5.25 -3.76
CA ILE A 117 -1.84 -6.51 -3.87
C ILE A 117 -1.04 -6.57 -5.18
N HIS A 118 -1.58 -6.07 -6.30
CA HIS A 118 -0.84 -5.98 -7.56
C HIS A 118 0.41 -5.09 -7.43
N HIS A 119 0.33 -4.04 -6.63
CA HIS A 119 1.48 -3.21 -6.29
C HIS A 119 2.55 -4.01 -5.54
N ALA A 120 2.17 -4.75 -4.49
CA ALA A 120 3.10 -5.58 -3.75
C ALA A 120 3.80 -6.65 -4.61
N MET A 121 3.05 -7.28 -5.54
CA MET A 121 3.61 -8.23 -6.50
C MET A 121 4.69 -7.59 -7.39
N ARG A 122 4.43 -6.37 -7.90
CA ARG A 122 5.42 -5.63 -8.71
C ARG A 122 6.63 -5.18 -7.88
N TRP A 123 6.41 -4.78 -6.62
CA TRP A 123 7.49 -4.39 -5.72
C TRP A 123 8.44 -5.55 -5.38
N LEU A 124 7.94 -6.78 -5.27
CA LEU A 124 8.79 -7.96 -5.13
C LEU A 124 9.76 -8.11 -6.33
N GLY A 125 9.27 -7.90 -7.55
CA GLY A 125 10.13 -7.91 -8.74
C GLY A 125 11.16 -6.78 -8.73
N GLN A 126 10.75 -5.57 -8.35
CA GLN A 126 11.63 -4.41 -8.26
C GLN A 126 12.72 -4.59 -7.20
N ALA A 127 12.37 -5.11 -6.02
CA ALA A 127 13.29 -5.41 -4.95
C ALA A 127 14.25 -6.56 -5.31
N GLY A 128 13.76 -7.59 -6.01
CA GLY A 128 14.59 -8.67 -6.54
C GLY A 128 15.67 -8.14 -7.48
N ARG A 129 15.30 -7.25 -8.42
CA ARG A 129 16.28 -6.60 -9.30
C ARG A 129 17.30 -5.76 -8.52
N ALA A 130 16.88 -5.02 -7.50
CA ALA A 130 17.81 -4.27 -6.64
C ALA A 130 18.77 -5.19 -5.88
N PHE A 131 18.25 -6.31 -5.38
CA PHE A 131 19.02 -7.33 -4.66
C PHE A 131 20.07 -8.01 -5.54
N ASP A 132 19.72 -8.35 -6.78
CA ASP A 132 20.67 -8.94 -7.74
C ASP A 132 21.83 -7.97 -8.02
N MET A 133 21.53 -6.70 -8.33
CA MET A 133 22.54 -5.64 -8.51
C MET A 133 23.43 -5.51 -7.25
N MET A 134 22.83 -5.54 -6.05
CA MET A 134 23.57 -5.46 -4.78
C MET A 134 24.56 -6.62 -4.63
N CYS A 135 24.14 -7.85 -4.92
CA CYS A 135 25.00 -9.03 -4.84
C CYS A 135 26.13 -8.99 -5.88
N GLU A 136 25.82 -8.63 -7.13
CA GLU A 136 26.81 -8.45 -8.19
C GLU A 136 27.87 -7.41 -7.81
N ARG A 137 27.46 -6.29 -7.22
CA ARG A 137 28.38 -5.26 -6.73
C ARG A 137 29.25 -5.73 -5.58
N ALA A 138 28.66 -6.45 -4.62
CA ALA A 138 29.39 -6.98 -3.48
C ALA A 138 30.53 -7.92 -3.91
N LEU A 139 30.29 -8.73 -4.96
CA LEU A 139 31.25 -9.69 -5.49
C LEU A 139 32.25 -9.10 -6.49
N SER A 140 32.01 -7.91 -7.04
CA SER A 140 32.86 -7.29 -8.07
C SER A 140 33.74 -6.14 -7.55
N ARG A 141 33.49 -5.63 -6.34
CA ARG A 141 34.23 -4.49 -5.78
C ARG A 141 35.15 -4.89 -4.63
N THR A 142 36.44 -4.58 -4.77
CA THR A 142 37.43 -4.65 -3.68
C THR A 142 37.54 -3.31 -2.95
N SER A 143 37.57 -3.35 -1.62
CA SER A 143 37.79 -2.18 -0.76
C SER A 143 38.55 -2.60 0.50
N HIS A 144 39.61 -1.86 0.85
CA HIS A 144 40.43 -2.14 2.03
C HIS A 144 40.86 -3.62 2.10
N GLY A 145 41.51 -4.10 1.03
CA GLY A 145 42.19 -5.40 0.99
C GLY A 145 41.32 -6.65 0.76
N SER A 146 39.99 -6.53 0.62
CA SER A 146 39.13 -7.69 0.31
C SER A 146 37.89 -7.27 -0.49
N LEU A 147 37.08 -8.24 -0.95
CA LEU A 147 35.81 -7.94 -1.60
C LEU A 147 34.85 -7.28 -0.59
N LEU A 148 33.89 -6.52 -1.10
CA LEU A 148 32.78 -6.03 -0.28
C LEU A 148 31.99 -7.19 0.33
N ALA A 149 31.82 -8.28 -0.42
CA ALA A 149 31.16 -9.50 0.06
C ALA A 149 31.84 -10.13 1.31
N ASP A 150 33.12 -9.84 1.56
CA ASP A 150 33.84 -10.34 2.75
C ASP A 150 33.61 -9.45 3.98
N LYS A 151 32.98 -8.29 3.83
CA LYS A 151 32.74 -7.35 4.93
C LYS A 151 31.41 -7.70 5.61
N GLN A 152 31.45 -7.95 6.93
CA GLN A 152 30.29 -8.38 7.71
C GLN A 152 29.07 -7.45 7.58
N MET A 153 29.28 -6.13 7.50
CA MET A 153 28.17 -5.17 7.34
C MET A 153 27.50 -5.27 5.96
N ILE A 154 28.23 -5.69 4.92
CA ILE A 154 27.65 -5.94 3.59
C ILE A 154 26.89 -7.27 3.61
N GLN A 155 27.45 -8.29 4.27
CA GLN A 155 26.78 -9.60 4.45
C GLN A 155 25.45 -9.44 5.21
N ASP A 156 25.42 -8.59 6.25
CA ASP A 156 24.22 -8.23 7.00
C ASP A 156 23.16 -7.61 6.09
N MET A 157 23.51 -6.59 5.29
CA MET A 157 22.59 -5.97 4.33
C MET A 157 22.01 -6.97 3.32
N ILE A 158 22.82 -7.91 2.83
CA ILE A 158 22.38 -8.97 1.92
C ILE A 158 21.42 -9.93 2.64
N ALA A 159 21.78 -10.39 3.84
CA ALA A 159 20.96 -11.31 4.63
C ALA A 159 19.60 -10.70 4.99
N GLU A 160 19.58 -9.48 5.53
CA GLU A 160 18.36 -8.75 5.86
C GLU A 160 17.46 -8.56 4.64
N THR A 161 18.03 -8.14 3.51
CA THR A 161 17.25 -7.95 2.28
C THR A 161 16.66 -9.26 1.77
N LYS A 162 17.42 -10.36 1.81
CA LYS A 162 16.92 -11.67 1.39
C LYS A 162 15.79 -12.16 2.29
N MET A 163 15.94 -12.04 3.61
CA MET A 163 14.89 -12.40 4.57
C MET A 163 13.63 -11.55 4.38
N GLU A 164 13.77 -10.23 4.20
CA GLU A 164 12.64 -9.33 3.97
C GLU A 164 11.89 -9.67 2.66
N ILE A 165 12.61 -9.98 1.57
CA ILE A 165 12.01 -10.40 0.29
C ILE A 165 11.23 -11.70 0.46
N GLU A 166 11.80 -12.73 1.08
CA GLU A 166 11.12 -14.02 1.25
C GLU A 166 9.90 -13.90 2.18
N ALA A 167 10.03 -13.15 3.29
CA ALA A 167 8.90 -12.86 4.18
C ALA A 167 7.78 -12.12 3.44
N THR A 168 8.12 -11.13 2.61
CA THR A 168 7.14 -10.39 1.82
C THR A 168 6.48 -11.28 0.76
N LYS A 169 7.24 -12.17 0.12
CA LYS A 169 6.73 -13.11 -0.88
C LYS A 169 5.69 -14.05 -0.29
N LEU A 170 5.98 -14.63 0.88
CA LEU A 170 5.04 -15.51 1.60
C LEU A 170 3.80 -14.73 2.05
N LEU A 171 3.98 -13.52 2.58
CA LEU A 171 2.85 -12.67 2.99
C LEU A 171 1.98 -12.27 1.80
N CYS A 172 2.58 -12.00 0.63
CA CYS A 172 1.86 -11.69 -0.61
C CYS A 172 1.07 -12.89 -1.12
N MET A 173 1.70 -14.07 -1.14
CA MET A 173 1.03 -15.31 -1.54
C MET A 173 -0.11 -15.67 -0.60
N HIS A 174 0.07 -15.49 0.71
CA HIS A 174 -0.99 -15.70 1.69
C HIS A 174 -2.16 -14.73 1.47
N ALA A 175 -1.89 -13.45 1.19
CA ALA A 175 -2.94 -12.49 0.87
C ALA A 175 -3.70 -12.86 -0.41
N ALA A 176 -3.00 -13.27 -1.46
CA ALA A 176 -3.61 -13.72 -2.72
C ALA A 176 -4.47 -14.98 -2.50
N TRP A 177 -3.93 -16.00 -1.85
CA TRP A 177 -4.65 -17.22 -1.51
C TRP A 177 -5.91 -16.94 -0.69
N HIS A 178 -5.82 -16.08 0.33
CA HIS A 178 -6.97 -15.73 1.16
C HIS A 178 -8.04 -14.98 0.34
N MET A 179 -7.63 -14.14 -0.62
CA MET A 179 -8.54 -13.49 -1.57
C MET A 179 -9.24 -14.50 -2.49
N ASP A 180 -8.52 -15.51 -2.99
CA ASP A 180 -9.11 -16.56 -3.83
C ASP A 180 -10.14 -17.39 -3.06
N ARG A 181 -9.90 -17.64 -1.76
CA ARG A 181 -10.77 -18.47 -0.91
C ARG A 181 -11.98 -17.71 -0.33
N HIS A 182 -11.82 -16.43 0.00
CA HIS A 182 -12.80 -15.69 0.80
C HIS A 182 -13.24 -14.36 0.16
N GLY A 183 -12.67 -14.00 -0.99
CA GLY A 183 -12.91 -12.74 -1.67
C GLY A 183 -12.15 -11.56 -1.06
N ALA A 184 -12.09 -10.45 -1.82
CA ALA A 184 -11.33 -9.26 -1.45
C ALA A 184 -11.86 -8.57 -0.17
N SER A 185 -13.18 -8.62 0.07
CA SER A 185 -13.80 -7.97 1.24
C SER A 185 -13.38 -8.63 2.56
N ALA A 186 -13.37 -9.96 2.61
CA ALA A 186 -12.93 -10.71 3.79
C ALA A 186 -11.40 -10.61 4.00
N SER A 187 -10.65 -10.33 2.93
CA SER A 187 -9.18 -10.31 2.93
C SER A 187 -8.57 -8.94 3.26
N ARG A 188 -9.37 -7.99 3.75
CA ARG A 188 -8.92 -6.60 4.00
C ARG A 188 -7.70 -6.52 4.92
N THR A 189 -7.65 -7.36 5.96
CA THR A 189 -6.52 -7.38 6.90
C THR A 189 -5.25 -7.87 6.21
N GLN A 190 -5.33 -8.96 5.44
CA GLN A 190 -4.21 -9.53 4.69
C GLN A 190 -3.68 -8.56 3.64
N ILE A 191 -4.58 -7.93 2.87
CA ILE A 191 -4.23 -6.90 1.87
C ILE A 191 -3.53 -5.70 2.53
N ALA A 192 -4.04 -5.24 3.68
CA ALA A 192 -3.42 -4.14 4.41
C ALA A 192 -2.02 -4.51 4.95
N MET A 193 -1.87 -5.74 5.49
CA MET A 193 -0.59 -6.24 6.00
C MET A 193 0.48 -6.26 4.90
N ILE A 194 0.18 -6.87 3.74
CA ILE A 194 1.13 -6.91 2.63
C ILE A 194 1.41 -5.51 2.07
N LYS A 195 0.41 -4.62 2.01
CA LYS A 195 0.59 -3.25 1.54
C LYS A 195 1.55 -2.46 2.42
N VAL A 196 1.54 -2.65 3.74
CA VAL A 196 2.46 -1.96 4.66
C VAL A 196 3.83 -2.63 4.72
N TYR A 197 3.87 -3.96 4.76
CA TYR A 197 5.13 -4.69 4.85
C TYR A 197 5.93 -4.59 3.54
N GLY A 198 5.25 -4.72 2.40
CA GLY A 198 5.87 -4.68 1.09
C GLY A 198 6.48 -3.32 0.72
N THR A 199 5.89 -2.20 1.15
CA THR A 199 6.47 -0.86 0.93
C THR A 199 7.78 -0.69 1.70
N ARG A 200 7.83 -1.16 2.95
CA ARG A 200 9.04 -1.13 3.77
C ARG A 200 10.14 -2.00 3.18
N MET A 201 9.81 -3.24 2.80
CA MET A 201 10.77 -4.15 2.15
C MET A 201 11.35 -3.53 0.88
N LEU A 202 10.49 -2.97 0.01
CA LEU A 202 10.94 -2.33 -1.23
C LEU A 202 11.94 -1.21 -0.94
N TYR A 203 11.59 -0.32 -0.01
CA TYR A 203 12.43 0.82 0.36
C TYR A 203 13.78 0.36 0.89
N ASN A 204 13.77 -0.56 1.86
CA ASN A 204 14.97 -1.09 2.49
C ASN A 204 15.91 -1.81 1.50
N ALA A 205 15.35 -2.64 0.61
CA ALA A 205 16.11 -3.36 -0.40
C ALA A 205 16.84 -2.41 -1.36
N ILE A 206 16.16 -1.35 -1.82
CA ILE A 206 16.75 -0.36 -2.73
C ILE A 206 17.78 0.51 -2.00
N ASP A 207 17.49 0.96 -0.78
CA ASP A 207 18.39 1.79 0.02
C ASP A 207 19.72 1.08 0.31
N ARG A 208 19.65 -0.20 0.75
CA ARG A 208 20.84 -1.03 0.95
C ARG A 208 21.59 -1.27 -0.36
N ALA A 209 20.89 -1.51 -1.47
CA ALA A 209 21.53 -1.66 -2.78
C ALA A 209 22.30 -0.38 -3.18
N ILE A 210 21.72 0.81 -2.98
CA ILE A 210 22.42 2.09 -3.20
C ILE A 210 23.67 2.17 -2.33
N GLN A 211 23.55 1.86 -1.04
CA GLN A 211 24.66 1.92 -0.09
C GLN A 211 25.84 1.03 -0.50
N VAL A 212 25.56 -0.20 -0.94
CA VAL A 212 26.60 -1.16 -1.40
C VAL A 212 27.29 -0.67 -2.68
N HIS A 213 26.60 0.08 -3.55
CA HIS A 213 27.19 0.67 -4.74
C HIS A 213 27.98 1.96 -4.49
N GLY A 214 27.72 2.65 -3.38
CA GLY A 214 28.32 3.95 -3.07
C GLY A 214 27.87 5.02 -4.07
N SER A 215 28.80 5.85 -4.55
CA SER A 215 28.48 6.93 -5.50
C SER A 215 27.83 6.44 -6.79
N LEU A 216 28.13 5.21 -7.24
CA LEU A 216 27.50 4.59 -8.40
C LEU A 216 26.01 4.28 -8.17
N GLY A 217 25.63 3.94 -6.94
CA GLY A 217 24.22 3.69 -6.60
C GLY A 217 23.40 4.98 -6.50
N PHE A 218 24.08 6.08 -6.15
CA PHE A 218 23.50 7.41 -6.07
C PHE A 218 23.43 8.12 -7.43
N SER A 219 24.32 7.77 -8.37
CA SER A 219 24.34 8.37 -9.71
C SER A 219 23.22 7.83 -10.60
N ALA A 220 22.96 8.53 -11.70
CA ALA A 220 22.03 8.10 -12.74
C ALA A 220 22.62 7.04 -13.69
N ASP A 221 23.83 6.53 -13.43
CA ASP A 221 24.43 5.44 -14.22
C ASP A 221 23.78 4.08 -13.91
N LEU A 222 23.02 4.00 -12.81
CA LEU A 222 22.21 2.85 -12.43
C LEU A 222 20.75 3.27 -12.24
N PRO A 223 19.79 2.33 -12.42
CA PRO A 223 18.38 2.63 -12.18
C PRO A 223 18.05 2.85 -10.70
N LEU A 224 18.97 2.54 -9.78
CA LEU A 224 18.75 2.54 -8.32
C LEU A 224 18.24 3.89 -7.79
N GLU A 225 18.80 5.02 -8.25
CA GLU A 225 18.35 6.35 -7.83
C GLU A 225 16.87 6.57 -8.18
N SER A 226 16.48 6.20 -9.41
CA SER A 226 15.10 6.35 -9.89
C SER A 226 14.15 5.39 -9.18
N MET A 227 14.62 4.17 -8.88
CA MET A 227 13.87 3.17 -8.12
C MET A 227 13.59 3.68 -6.71
N TYR A 228 14.56 4.32 -6.05
CA TYR A 228 14.42 4.87 -4.70
C TYR A 228 13.40 6.01 -4.66
N ARG A 229 13.52 6.95 -5.60
CA ARG A 229 12.58 8.07 -5.74
C ARG A 229 11.14 7.58 -5.96
N GLN A 230 10.96 6.57 -6.81
CA GLN A 230 9.65 5.94 -7.04
C GLN A 230 9.14 5.15 -5.82
N ALA A 231 10.02 4.41 -5.14
CA ALA A 231 9.67 3.61 -3.97
C ALA A 231 9.09 4.48 -2.84
N ARG A 232 9.46 5.75 -2.74
CA ARG A 232 8.89 6.66 -1.73
C ARG A 232 7.38 6.84 -1.88
N ALA A 233 6.84 6.85 -3.10
CA ALA A 233 5.41 6.98 -3.35
C ALA A 233 4.61 5.77 -2.83
N SER A 234 5.24 4.58 -2.76
CA SER A 234 4.61 3.33 -2.34
C SER A 234 3.94 3.44 -0.97
N ARG A 235 4.50 4.24 -0.04
CA ARG A 235 3.99 4.48 1.32
C ARG A 235 2.82 5.47 1.39
N LEU A 236 2.44 6.08 0.27
CA LEU A 236 1.39 7.11 0.18
C LEU A 236 0.21 6.62 -0.67
N VAL A 237 0.50 6.03 -1.83
CA VAL A 237 -0.51 5.62 -2.82
C VAL A 237 -1.38 4.47 -2.31
N ASP A 238 -2.64 4.45 -2.75
CA ASP A 238 -3.66 3.47 -2.34
C ASP A 238 -3.87 3.35 -0.82
N GLY A 239 -3.51 4.39 -0.07
CA GLY A 239 -3.64 4.51 1.38
C GLY A 239 -2.28 4.51 2.07
N ALA A 240 -2.07 5.53 2.90
CA ALA A 240 -0.87 5.66 3.71
C ALA A 240 -0.71 4.50 4.70
N ASP A 241 0.53 4.17 5.03
CA ASP A 241 0.84 3.04 5.91
C ASP A 241 0.12 3.13 7.26
N GLU A 242 0.00 4.34 7.83
CA GLU A 242 -0.64 4.59 9.12
C GLU A 242 -2.14 4.26 9.09
N VAL A 243 -2.82 4.55 7.97
CA VAL A 243 -4.25 4.23 7.79
C VAL A 243 -4.46 2.71 7.75
N HIS A 244 -3.56 2.00 7.08
CA HIS A 244 -3.59 0.53 7.04
C HIS A 244 -3.29 -0.08 8.40
N LYS A 245 -2.32 0.44 9.15
CA LYS A 245 -1.99 -0.02 10.52
C LYS A 245 -3.17 0.13 11.48
N VAL A 246 -3.90 1.23 11.42
CA VAL A 246 -5.14 1.42 12.21
C VAL A 246 -6.18 0.35 11.86
N THR A 247 -6.35 0.06 10.57
CA THR A 247 -7.30 -0.98 10.11
C THR A 247 -6.89 -2.37 10.60
N ILE A 248 -5.60 -2.73 10.46
CA ILE A 248 -5.04 -4.00 10.95
C ILE A 248 -5.29 -4.12 12.45
N SER A 249 -4.89 -3.11 13.24
CA SER A 249 -5.04 -3.12 14.69
C SER A 249 -6.51 -3.31 15.12
N ARG A 250 -7.44 -2.55 14.54
CA ARG A 250 -8.86 -2.68 14.84
C ARG A 250 -9.42 -4.06 14.51
N HIS A 251 -9.01 -4.67 13.40
CA HIS A 251 -9.46 -6.01 13.04
C HIS A 251 -8.86 -7.09 13.93
N VAL A 252 -7.57 -6.99 14.27
CA VAL A 252 -6.90 -7.94 15.15
C VAL A 252 -7.55 -7.92 16.54
N LEU A 253 -7.74 -6.73 17.12
CA LEU A 253 -8.29 -6.58 18.47
C LEU A 253 -9.73 -7.07 18.62
N ARG A 254 -10.53 -7.14 17.54
CA ARG A 254 -11.88 -7.74 17.57
C ARG A 254 -11.90 -9.22 17.91
N ASN A 255 -10.76 -9.90 17.77
CA ASN A 255 -10.62 -11.33 18.09
C ASN A 255 -10.14 -11.57 19.52
N TYR A 256 -10.04 -10.51 20.33
CA TYR A 256 -9.61 -10.58 21.72
C TYR A 256 -10.68 -9.96 22.61
N GLU A 257 -10.88 -10.56 23.78
CA GLU A 257 -11.73 -10.01 24.83
C GLU A 257 -10.88 -9.35 25.90
N ALA A 258 -11.41 -8.28 26.49
CA ALA A 258 -10.77 -7.67 27.65
C ALA A 258 -10.86 -8.64 28.84
N VAL A 259 -9.76 -8.83 29.53
CA VAL A 259 -9.72 -9.60 30.78
C VAL A 259 -9.85 -8.67 31.98
N GLU A 260 -10.62 -9.09 32.99
CA GLU A 260 -10.69 -8.37 34.27
C GLU A 260 -9.45 -8.70 35.11
N GLY A 261 -8.80 -7.68 35.65
CA GLY A 261 -7.57 -7.84 36.42
C GLY A 261 -6.34 -8.13 35.56
N TRP A 262 -5.76 -9.31 35.72
CA TRP A 262 -4.48 -9.67 35.08
C TRP A 262 -4.67 -10.51 33.81
N PRO A 263 -3.80 -10.37 32.79
CA PRO A 263 -3.80 -11.25 31.62
C PRO A 263 -3.69 -12.73 31.99
N THR A 264 -4.15 -13.60 31.09
CA THR A 264 -4.17 -15.06 31.30
C THR A 264 -2.81 -15.70 31.54
N GLU A 265 -1.72 -15.03 31.15
CA GLU A 265 -0.33 -15.45 31.35
C GLU A 265 0.33 -14.78 32.58
N HIS A 266 -0.44 -14.09 33.43
CA HIS A 266 0.10 -13.52 34.67
C HIS A 266 0.53 -14.62 35.64
N VAL A 267 1.85 -14.79 35.76
CA VAL A 267 2.48 -15.91 36.47
C VAL A 267 2.00 -16.06 37.91
N PRO A 268 1.89 -15.00 38.74
CA PRO A 268 1.42 -15.16 40.12
C PRO A 268 0.03 -15.76 40.24
N THR A 269 -0.95 -15.29 39.45
CA THR A 269 -2.33 -15.82 39.49
C THR A 269 -2.40 -17.25 38.94
N ARG A 270 -1.61 -17.57 37.90
CA ARG A 270 -1.49 -18.94 37.39
C ARG A 270 -0.83 -19.90 38.36
N ARG A 271 0.19 -19.47 39.11
CA ARG A 271 0.86 -20.34 40.08
C ARG A 271 -0.11 -20.74 41.19
N ALA A 272 -0.89 -19.78 41.71
CA ALA A 272 -1.95 -20.07 42.66
C ALA A 272 -2.99 -21.04 42.07
N ALA A 273 -3.49 -20.76 40.87
CA ALA A 273 -4.45 -21.65 40.19
C ALA A 273 -3.87 -23.04 39.86
N ALA A 274 -2.58 -23.14 39.56
CA ALA A 274 -1.90 -24.39 39.27
C ALA A 274 -1.67 -25.22 40.55
N LEU A 275 -1.32 -24.58 41.67
CA LEU A 275 -1.23 -25.25 42.97
C LEU A 275 -2.60 -25.73 43.44
N ASP A 276 -3.66 -24.96 43.25
CA ASP A 276 -5.03 -25.37 43.55
C ASP A 276 -5.45 -26.60 42.70
N ARG A 277 -5.11 -26.59 41.41
CA ARG A 277 -5.49 -27.66 40.47
C ARG A 277 -4.62 -28.92 40.54
N PHE A 278 -3.33 -28.78 40.84
CA PHE A 278 -2.33 -29.85 40.73
C PHE A 278 -1.49 -30.08 41.99
N GLY A 279 -1.82 -29.41 43.10
CA GLY A 279 -1.08 -29.50 44.37
C GLY A 279 -0.95 -30.92 44.87
N GLU A 280 -2.06 -31.68 44.88
CA GLU A 280 -2.06 -33.09 45.33
C GLU A 280 -1.16 -33.99 44.47
N VAL A 281 -1.08 -33.73 43.16
CA VAL A 281 -0.22 -34.46 42.22
C VAL A 281 1.26 -34.12 42.46
N LEU A 282 1.56 -32.85 42.74
CA LEU A 282 2.90 -32.40 43.12
C LEU A 282 3.38 -33.07 44.41
N GLU A 283 2.50 -33.18 45.41
CA GLU A 283 2.78 -33.87 46.66
C GLU A 283 3.02 -35.37 46.47
N THR A 284 2.23 -36.05 45.63
CA THR A 284 2.44 -37.48 45.34
C THR A 284 3.71 -37.77 44.54
N VAL A 285 4.14 -36.86 43.67
CA VAL A 285 5.41 -37.00 42.91
C VAL A 285 6.62 -36.71 43.80
N THR A 286 6.54 -35.72 44.70
CA THR A 286 7.63 -35.39 45.65
C THR A 286 7.77 -36.39 46.79
N ALA A 287 6.69 -37.04 47.21
CA ALA A 287 6.74 -38.09 48.22
C ALA A 287 7.37 -39.41 47.71
N ASN A 288 7.51 -39.59 46.40
CA ASN A 288 8.08 -40.79 45.76
C ASN A 288 9.50 -40.58 45.19
N SER A 289 10.15 -39.46 45.51
CA SER A 289 11.54 -39.10 45.17
C SER A 289 12.38 -38.93 46.42
#